data_AF-A0A2E0Z6N3-F1
#
_entry.id   AF-A0A2E0Z6N3-F1
#
_cell.length_a   1.000
_cell.length_b   1.000
_cell.length_c   1.000
_cell.angle_alpha   90.00
_cell.angle_beta   90.00
_cell.angle_gamma   90.00
#
_symmetry.space_group_name_H-M   'P 1'
#
loop_
_entity.id
_entity.type
_entity.pdbx_description
1 polymer ?
#
loop_
_entity_poly.entity_id
_entity_poly.type
_entity_poly.pdbx_seq_one_letter_code
_entity_poly.pdbx_strand_id
1 'polypeptide(L)'
;MNEQEKATRFSAQLDQLLHSPARQPADDQLITDDDQALMDLAQKMAVMDFSPQSQFRRQIQQPTKGVNKMLFARNGRHALAAVGVTLLLLVMAVTLIAPVRAFAQELLQGLFVRHESSTMAVEPYDPVTDPTPTPVPAQVDVPNLTIAEAEALASFAVKELTNLPDGFALSSVYYDEERDKVTFLYLDEGYKGIVLHQEPADIAEPWTIGADAVIEVVTVGDFPGEYVRGAWQWGEPATEGAVGSTEMVWKSDDPHQQLRWTQDGIVYTLSTTVGQDLGLTQADLIALAESVK
;
A
#
# COMPACT_ATOMS: atom_id res chain seq x y z
N MET A 1 30.02 -21.24 -22.72
CA MET A 1 28.66 -20.68 -22.57
C MET A 1 28.65 -19.88 -21.28
N ASN A 2 28.44 -18.56 -21.37
CA ASN A 2 28.45 -17.70 -20.18
C ASN A 2 27.11 -17.80 -19.42
N GLU A 3 27.07 -17.27 -18.19
CA GLU A 3 25.86 -17.35 -17.33
C GLU A 3 24.66 -16.60 -17.93
N GLN A 4 24.91 -15.54 -18.73
CA GLN A 4 23.86 -14.79 -19.40
C GLN A 4 23.19 -15.62 -20.51
N GLU A 5 23.97 -16.36 -21.31
CA GLU A 5 23.47 -17.28 -22.34
C GLU A 5 22.66 -18.43 -21.72
N LYS A 6 23.05 -18.92 -20.54
CA LYS A 6 22.28 -19.93 -19.79
C LYS A 6 20.93 -19.37 -19.35
N ALA A 7 20.91 -18.17 -18.78
CA ALA A 7 19.68 -17.52 -18.34
C ALA A 7 18.72 -17.25 -19.50
N THR A 8 19.21 -16.71 -20.61
CA THR A 8 18.39 -16.46 -21.81
C THR A 8 17.83 -17.76 -22.40
N ARG A 9 18.63 -18.84 -22.43
CA ARG A 9 18.16 -20.14 -22.92
C ARG A 9 17.09 -20.74 -22.02
N PHE A 10 17.25 -20.62 -20.70
CA PHE A 10 16.28 -21.10 -19.73
C PHE A 10 14.95 -20.36 -19.84
N SER A 11 14.96 -19.02 -19.92
CA SER A 11 13.74 -18.22 -20.10
C SER A 11 13.00 -18.61 -21.39
N ALA A 12 13.73 -18.82 -22.49
CA ALA A 12 13.11 -19.24 -23.76
C ALA A 12 12.48 -20.64 -23.67
N GLN A 13 13.09 -21.57 -22.95
CA GLN A 13 12.54 -22.92 -22.73
C GLN A 13 11.31 -22.91 -21.82
N LEU A 14 11.30 -22.05 -20.79
CA LEU A 14 10.17 -21.87 -19.90
C LEU A 14 8.96 -21.29 -20.64
N ASP A 15 9.17 -20.27 -21.47
CA ASP A 15 8.11 -19.68 -22.30
C ASP A 15 7.52 -20.70 -23.26
N GLN A 16 8.36 -21.55 -23.86
CA GLN A 16 7.91 -22.62 -24.75
C GLN A 16 7.04 -23.68 -24.02
N LEU A 17 7.34 -23.96 -22.75
CA LEU A 17 6.54 -24.88 -21.93
C LEU A 17 5.20 -24.25 -21.53
N LEU A 18 5.17 -22.97 -21.15
CA LEU A 18 3.96 -22.26 -20.73
C LEU A 18 2.97 -22.02 -21.87
N HIS A 19 3.48 -21.82 -23.09
CA HIS A 19 2.65 -21.53 -24.27
C HIS A 19 2.42 -22.75 -25.17
N SER A 20 2.89 -23.94 -24.77
CA SER A 20 2.55 -25.17 -25.49
C SER A 20 1.08 -25.50 -25.27
N PRO A 21 0.26 -25.62 -26.33
CA PRO A 21 -1.16 -25.92 -26.21
C PRO A 21 -1.34 -27.24 -25.46
N ALA A 22 -2.25 -27.23 -24.47
CA ALA A 22 -2.52 -28.35 -23.58
C ALA A 22 -2.65 -29.67 -24.36
N ARG A 23 -1.63 -30.53 -24.24
CA ARG A 23 -1.66 -31.87 -24.84
C ARG A 23 -2.75 -32.68 -24.14
N GLN A 24 -3.72 -33.17 -24.92
CA GLN A 24 -4.65 -34.19 -24.46
C GLN A 24 -3.87 -35.42 -23.99
N PRO A 25 -4.22 -36.01 -22.83
CA PRO A 25 -3.52 -37.14 -22.27
C PRO A 25 -3.93 -38.42 -23.01
N ALA A 26 -3.19 -38.76 -24.05
CA ALA A 26 -3.30 -40.04 -24.74
C ALA A 26 -1.94 -40.45 -25.31
N ASP A 27 -1.06 -40.89 -24.41
CA ASP A 27 -0.13 -42.01 -24.59
C ASP A 27 0.88 -42.00 -23.45
N ASP A 28 1.18 -43.19 -22.91
CA ASP A 28 2.27 -43.47 -21.96
C ASP A 28 3.64 -43.19 -22.63
N GLN A 29 3.92 -41.92 -22.95
CA GLN A 29 5.24 -41.53 -23.38
C GLN A 29 6.14 -41.50 -22.15
N LEU A 30 7.07 -42.46 -22.15
CA LEU A 30 8.24 -42.52 -21.29
C LEU A 30 8.79 -41.11 -21.08
N ILE A 31 8.70 -40.65 -19.83
CA ILE A 31 9.35 -39.44 -19.33
C ILE A 31 10.80 -39.50 -19.82
N THR A 32 11.20 -38.57 -20.67
CA THR A 32 12.55 -38.57 -21.21
C THR A 32 13.53 -38.16 -20.11
N ASP A 33 14.79 -38.62 -20.18
CA ASP A 33 15.81 -38.27 -19.18
C ASP A 33 15.97 -36.75 -19.01
N ASP A 34 15.66 -35.98 -20.07
CA ASP A 34 15.68 -34.52 -20.07
C ASP A 34 14.52 -33.92 -19.26
N ASP A 35 13.33 -34.52 -19.29
CA ASP A 35 12.17 -34.10 -18.48
C ASP A 35 12.41 -34.37 -16.99
N GLN A 36 13.07 -35.48 -16.66
CA GLN A 36 13.52 -35.76 -15.29
C GLN A 36 14.56 -34.76 -14.81
N ALA A 37 15.53 -34.39 -15.66
CA ALA A 37 16.53 -33.39 -15.31
C ALA A 37 15.91 -32.00 -15.07
N LEU A 38 14.89 -31.64 -15.85
CA LEU A 38 14.14 -30.38 -15.67
C LEU A 38 13.31 -30.39 -14.39
N MET A 39 12.65 -31.50 -14.07
CA MET A 39 11.90 -31.64 -12.81
C MET A 39 12.83 -31.61 -11.59
N ASP A 40 13.99 -32.26 -11.65
CA ASP A 40 14.97 -32.26 -10.56
C ASP A 40 15.59 -30.86 -10.37
N LEU A 41 15.78 -30.09 -11.45
CA LEU A 41 16.21 -28.70 -11.39
C LEU A 41 15.13 -27.78 -10.82
N ALA A 42 13.87 -27.93 -11.25
CA ALA A 42 12.74 -27.17 -10.72
C ALA A 42 12.53 -27.44 -9.23
N GLN A 43 12.64 -28.70 -8.80
CA GLN A 43 12.56 -29.08 -7.39
C GLN A 43 13.74 -28.52 -6.58
N LYS A 44 14.96 -28.48 -7.13
CA LYS A 44 16.11 -27.82 -6.49
C LYS A 44 15.94 -26.31 -6.39
N MET A 45 15.34 -25.66 -7.39
CA MET A 45 15.09 -24.22 -7.37
C MET A 45 13.95 -23.82 -6.43
N ALA A 46 12.89 -24.64 -6.32
CA ALA A 46 11.79 -24.39 -5.40
C ALA A 46 12.21 -24.42 -3.92
N VAL A 47 13.30 -25.11 -3.58
CA VAL A 47 13.86 -25.17 -2.22
C VAL A 47 14.93 -24.10 -1.99
N MET A 48 15.37 -23.39 -3.04
CA MET A 48 16.30 -22.28 -2.90
C MET A 48 15.52 -20.98 -2.61
N ASP A 49 15.57 -20.55 -1.36
CA ASP A 49 15.10 -19.23 -0.94
C ASP A 49 15.99 -18.15 -1.58
N PHE A 50 15.45 -17.37 -2.53
CA PHE A 50 16.14 -16.28 -3.23
C PHE A 50 15.96 -14.92 -2.54
N SER A 51 15.41 -14.88 -1.32
CA SER A 51 15.30 -13.63 -0.58
C SER A 51 16.69 -13.00 -0.37
N PRO A 52 16.81 -11.66 -0.41
CA PRO A 52 18.05 -10.96 -0.09
C PRO A 52 18.64 -11.37 1.28
N GLN A 53 17.77 -11.83 2.20
CA GLN A 53 18.15 -12.30 3.53
C GLN A 53 18.85 -13.69 3.52
N SER A 54 18.54 -14.57 2.57
CA SER A 54 19.16 -15.89 2.47
C SER A 54 20.62 -15.84 1.99
N GLN A 55 20.93 -14.91 1.08
CA GLN A 55 22.29 -14.65 0.62
C GLN A 55 23.16 -14.12 1.77
N PHE A 56 22.59 -13.28 2.63
CA PHE A 56 23.23 -12.77 3.84
C PHE A 56 23.53 -13.90 4.86
N ARG A 57 22.60 -14.86 5.02
CA ARG A 57 22.81 -16.05 5.89
C ARG A 57 23.93 -16.96 5.42
N ARG A 58 24.09 -17.17 4.10
CA ARG A 58 25.19 -18.00 3.56
C ARG A 58 26.57 -17.38 3.79
N GLN A 59 26.65 -16.06 3.84
CA GLN A 59 27.91 -15.36 4.10
C GLN A 59 28.31 -15.39 5.59
N ILE A 60 27.35 -15.54 6.50
CA ILE A 60 27.59 -15.62 7.96
C ILE A 60 27.86 -17.06 8.43
N GLN A 61 27.40 -18.08 7.69
CA GLN A 61 27.50 -19.49 8.11
C GLN A 61 28.69 -20.26 7.54
N GLN A 62 29.68 -19.63 6.90
CA GLN A 62 30.94 -20.34 6.65
C GLN A 62 31.75 -20.42 7.95
N PRO A 63 31.88 -21.60 8.58
CA PRO A 63 32.76 -21.75 9.73
C PRO A 63 34.19 -21.54 9.24
N THR A 64 34.79 -20.40 9.58
CA THR A 64 36.22 -20.17 9.45
C THR A 64 36.95 -21.15 10.39
N LYS A 65 37.15 -22.38 9.91
CA LYS A 65 38.05 -23.35 10.53
C LYS A 65 39.47 -22.82 10.34
N GLY A 66 40.05 -22.39 11.45
CA GLY A 66 41.49 -22.14 11.56
C GLY A 66 41.91 -20.69 11.33
N VAL A 67 41.41 -19.76 12.15
CA VAL A 67 42.12 -18.50 12.37
C VAL A 67 42.68 -18.50 13.78
N ASN A 68 44.00 -18.36 13.84
CA ASN A 68 44.84 -18.37 15.02
C ASN A 68 44.27 -17.50 16.15
N LYS A 69 44.00 -18.12 17.30
CA LYS A 69 43.78 -17.44 18.59
C LYS A 69 45.08 -16.87 19.13
N MET A 70 45.70 -15.92 18.43
CA MET A 70 46.71 -15.05 19.00
C MET A 70 46.57 -13.69 18.35
N LEU A 71 46.53 -12.63 19.18
CA LEU A 71 46.51 -11.20 18.83
C LEU A 71 45.14 -10.48 18.81
N PHE A 72 44.30 -10.64 19.83
CA PHE A 72 43.31 -9.60 20.18
C PHE A 72 43.34 -9.29 21.68
N ALA A 73 44.49 -8.86 22.17
CA ALA A 73 44.63 -8.29 23.50
C ALA A 73 45.72 -7.20 23.50
N ARG A 74 45.45 -6.04 22.88
CA ARG A 74 46.10 -4.77 23.31
C ARG A 74 45.56 -3.45 22.75
N ASN A 75 44.70 -3.41 21.71
CA ASN A 75 44.29 -2.15 21.06
C ASN A 75 42.76 -1.93 20.96
N GLY A 76 41.98 -2.32 21.97
CA GLY A 76 40.51 -2.20 21.96
C GLY A 76 39.98 -0.76 21.82
N ARG A 77 40.81 0.26 22.06
CA ARG A 77 40.42 1.67 21.91
C ARG A 77 40.29 2.13 20.45
N HIS A 78 41.03 1.52 19.51
CA HIS A 78 40.96 1.89 18.10
C HIS A 78 39.86 1.15 17.32
N ALA A 79 39.49 -0.06 17.78
CA ALA A 79 38.40 -0.83 17.17
C ALA A 79 37.03 -0.16 17.37
N LEU A 80 36.78 0.40 18.57
CA LEU A 80 35.57 1.19 18.83
C LEU A 80 35.50 2.48 17.99
N ALA A 81 36.64 3.15 17.78
CA ALA A 81 36.70 4.34 16.94
C ALA A 81 36.40 4.04 15.46
N ALA A 82 36.88 2.90 14.94
CA ALA A 82 36.62 2.50 13.55
C ALA A 82 35.13 2.22 13.28
N VAL A 83 34.43 1.56 14.22
CA VAL A 83 32.98 1.33 14.10
C VAL A 83 32.21 2.65 14.11
N GLY A 84 32.57 3.57 15.01
CA GLY A 84 31.96 4.90 15.07
C GLY A 84 32.13 5.70 13.77
N VAL A 85 33.32 5.70 13.19
CA VAL A 85 33.59 6.39 11.91
C VAL A 85 32.82 5.74 10.75
N THR A 86 32.69 4.42 10.73
CA THR A 86 31.96 3.72 9.67
C THR A 86 30.46 4.01 9.73
N LEU A 87 29.87 4.00 10.93
CA LEU A 87 28.47 4.38 11.15
C LEU A 87 28.23 5.85 10.77
N LEU A 88 29.13 6.74 11.15
CA LEU A 88 29.06 8.16 10.79
C LEU A 88 29.17 8.37 9.27
N LEU A 89 30.05 7.64 8.59
CA LEU A 89 30.19 7.69 7.14
C LEU A 89 28.97 7.11 6.42
N LEU A 90 28.32 6.10 6.98
CA LEU A 90 27.09 5.53 6.41
C LEU A 90 25.93 6.52 6.56
N VAL A 91 25.76 7.13 7.74
CA VAL A 91 24.77 8.21 7.96
C VAL A 91 25.09 9.41 7.06
N MET A 92 26.36 9.79 6.93
CA MET A 92 26.78 10.89 6.07
C MET A 92 26.55 10.56 4.58
N ALA A 93 26.79 9.31 4.15
CA ALA A 93 26.48 8.87 2.79
C ALA A 93 24.97 8.90 2.52
N VAL A 94 24.14 8.39 3.44
CA VAL A 94 22.68 8.42 3.31
C VAL A 94 22.13 9.86 3.30
N THR A 95 22.75 10.78 4.06
CA THR A 95 22.32 12.19 4.09
C THR A 95 22.85 13.04 2.95
N LEU A 96 24.02 12.71 2.36
CA LEU A 96 24.65 13.46 1.27
C LEU A 96 24.33 12.94 -0.13
N ILE A 97 23.86 11.70 -0.28
CA ILE A 97 23.43 11.16 -1.58
C ILE A 97 22.02 11.70 -1.88
N ALA A 98 21.96 12.90 -2.45
CA ALA A 98 20.75 13.56 -2.94
C ALA A 98 19.78 12.65 -3.73
N PRO A 99 20.22 11.65 -4.53
CA PRO A 99 19.33 10.71 -5.21
C PRO A 99 18.35 9.95 -4.30
N VAL A 100 18.76 9.56 -3.08
CA VAL A 100 17.90 8.77 -2.19
C VAL A 100 16.75 9.62 -1.64
N ARG A 101 16.98 10.91 -1.37
CA ARG A 101 15.94 11.85 -0.96
C ARG A 101 14.98 12.16 -2.09
N ALA A 102 15.48 12.34 -3.31
CA ALA A 102 14.64 12.58 -4.47
C ALA A 102 13.71 11.38 -4.74
N PHE A 103 14.21 10.15 -4.62
CA PHE A 103 13.40 8.95 -4.78
C PHE A 103 12.31 8.80 -3.69
N ALA A 104 12.65 9.08 -2.43
CA ALA A 104 11.65 9.09 -1.35
C ALA A 104 10.59 10.20 -1.56
N GLN A 105 10.99 11.35 -2.09
CA GLN A 105 10.07 12.42 -2.44
C GLN A 105 9.21 12.07 -3.66
N GLU A 106 9.74 11.38 -4.65
CA GLU A 106 9.02 10.93 -5.85
C GLU A 106 8.00 9.82 -5.53
N LEU A 107 8.32 8.93 -4.57
CA LEU A 107 7.37 7.93 -4.07
C LEU A 107 6.23 8.53 -3.24
N LEU A 108 6.42 9.72 -2.65
CA LEU A 108 5.41 10.38 -1.83
C LEU A 108 4.59 11.41 -2.61
N GLN A 109 5.20 12.07 -3.60
CA GLN A 109 4.56 13.05 -4.47
C GLN A 109 3.54 12.38 -5.40
N GLY A 110 2.36 12.09 -4.87
CA GLY A 110 1.28 11.50 -5.64
C GLY A 110 0.16 10.91 -4.80
N LEU A 111 0.32 10.73 -3.49
CA LEU A 111 -0.79 10.22 -2.67
C LEU A 111 -1.92 11.25 -2.56
N PHE A 112 -1.56 12.52 -2.35
CA PHE A 112 -2.47 13.64 -2.53
C PHE A 112 -2.08 14.53 -3.70
N VAL A 113 -3.07 14.93 -4.48
CA VAL A 113 -2.91 15.92 -5.55
C VAL A 113 -3.71 17.16 -5.18
N ARG A 114 -3.04 18.32 -5.19
CA ARG A 114 -3.71 19.61 -4.97
C ARG A 114 -4.48 20.00 -6.22
N HIS A 115 -5.75 20.33 -6.02
CA HIS A 115 -6.54 21.01 -7.01
C HIS A 115 -6.01 22.44 -7.24
N GLU A 116 -6.24 23.02 -8.42
CA GLU A 116 -5.77 24.38 -8.74
C GLU A 116 -6.49 25.47 -7.93
N SER A 117 -7.66 25.13 -7.38
CA SER A 117 -8.50 26.01 -6.58
C SER A 117 -8.99 25.29 -5.32
N SER A 118 -9.29 26.06 -4.26
CA SER A 118 -10.03 25.60 -3.08
C SER A 118 -11.54 25.53 -3.29
N THR A 119 -11.99 25.74 -4.53
CA THR A 119 -13.34 25.49 -5.00
C THR A 119 -13.30 24.57 -6.21
N MET A 120 -14.26 23.67 -6.31
CA MET A 120 -14.49 22.86 -7.50
C MET A 120 -15.95 22.94 -7.89
N ALA A 121 -16.20 23.20 -9.17
CA ALA A 121 -17.55 23.09 -9.72
C ALA A 121 -17.90 21.60 -9.80
N VAL A 122 -19.04 21.23 -9.23
CA VAL A 122 -19.64 19.92 -9.47
C VAL A 122 -20.66 20.12 -10.57
N GLU A 123 -20.59 19.30 -11.61
CA GLU A 123 -21.60 19.34 -12.66
C GLU A 123 -22.97 19.19 -12.01
N PRO A 124 -23.89 20.15 -12.25
CA PRO A 124 -25.23 20.04 -11.72
C PRO A 124 -25.79 18.68 -12.15
N TYR A 125 -26.29 17.92 -11.19
CA TYR A 125 -27.10 16.77 -11.55
C TYR A 125 -28.31 17.32 -12.30
N ASP A 126 -28.31 17.21 -13.63
CA ASP A 126 -29.46 17.58 -14.45
C ASP A 126 -30.60 16.66 -14.03
N PRO A 127 -31.61 17.15 -13.28
CA PRO A 127 -32.72 16.29 -12.92
C PRO A 127 -33.41 15.94 -14.23
N VAL A 128 -33.40 14.66 -14.59
CA VAL A 128 -34.06 14.16 -15.80
C VAL A 128 -35.49 14.70 -15.81
N THR A 129 -35.78 15.69 -16.66
CA THR A 129 -37.05 16.44 -16.65
C THR A 129 -38.21 15.66 -17.24
N ASP A 130 -37.98 14.40 -17.62
CA ASP A 130 -39.03 13.51 -18.09
C ASP A 130 -39.58 12.72 -16.89
N PRO A 131 -40.84 12.94 -16.48
CA PRO A 131 -41.49 12.21 -15.39
C PRO A 131 -41.84 10.76 -15.78
N THR A 132 -41.18 10.21 -16.80
CA THR A 132 -41.12 8.76 -16.97
C THR A 132 -40.65 8.19 -15.63
N PRO A 133 -41.45 7.37 -14.92
CA PRO A 133 -41.06 6.82 -13.64
C PRO A 133 -39.78 6.04 -13.85
N THR A 134 -38.66 6.69 -13.56
CA THR A 134 -37.36 6.04 -13.55
C THR A 134 -37.52 4.99 -12.46
N PRO A 135 -37.46 3.68 -12.80
CA PRO A 135 -37.56 2.66 -11.78
C PRO A 135 -36.54 3.05 -10.72
N VAL A 136 -37.02 3.26 -9.48
CA VAL A 136 -36.14 3.58 -8.36
C VAL A 136 -35.01 2.55 -8.45
N PRO A 137 -33.76 2.98 -8.70
CA PRO A 137 -32.68 2.02 -8.84
C PRO A 137 -32.75 1.19 -7.58
N ALA A 138 -32.94 -0.13 -7.76
CA ALA A 138 -32.98 -1.03 -6.63
C ALA A 138 -31.73 -0.71 -5.81
N GLN A 139 -31.89 -0.43 -4.52
CA GLN A 139 -30.74 -0.21 -3.65
C GLN A 139 -29.81 -1.38 -3.90
N VAL A 140 -28.64 -1.10 -4.45
CA VAL A 140 -27.64 -2.11 -4.68
C VAL A 140 -27.22 -2.52 -3.28
N ASP A 141 -27.74 -3.66 -2.84
CA ASP A 141 -27.37 -4.26 -1.57
C ASP A 141 -25.93 -4.71 -1.73
N VAL A 142 -24.99 -3.84 -1.34
CA VAL A 142 -23.58 -4.16 -1.38
C VAL A 142 -23.34 -5.14 -0.24
N PRO A 143 -23.07 -6.42 -0.53
CA PRO A 143 -22.98 -7.44 0.50
C PRO A 143 -21.84 -7.09 1.46
N ASN A 144 -22.14 -7.13 2.76
CA ASN A 144 -21.12 -7.02 3.79
C ASN A 144 -20.32 -8.32 3.83
N LEU A 145 -19.02 -8.23 3.55
CA LEU A 145 -18.13 -9.40 3.48
C LEU A 145 -17.49 -9.68 4.84
N THR A 146 -17.06 -10.92 5.03
CA THR A 146 -16.02 -11.24 6.01
C THR A 146 -14.64 -10.86 5.46
N ILE A 147 -13.65 -10.70 6.35
CA ILE A 147 -12.27 -10.39 5.95
C ILE A 147 -11.71 -11.48 5.03
N ALA A 148 -11.97 -12.75 5.33
CA ALA A 148 -11.51 -13.88 4.52
C ALA A 148 -12.17 -13.91 3.13
N GLU A 149 -13.43 -13.49 3.01
CA GLU A 149 -14.09 -13.35 1.70
C GLU A 149 -13.50 -12.19 0.91
N ALA A 150 -13.24 -11.05 1.55
CA ALA A 150 -12.58 -9.91 0.90
C ALA A 150 -11.16 -10.28 0.43
N GLU A 151 -10.38 -11.00 1.24
CA GLU A 151 -9.05 -11.49 0.87
C GLU A 151 -9.09 -12.52 -0.27
N ALA A 152 -10.13 -13.36 -0.32
CA ALA A 152 -10.28 -14.31 -1.42
C ALA A 152 -10.64 -13.63 -2.76
N LEU A 153 -11.20 -12.43 -2.72
CA LEU A 153 -11.57 -11.64 -3.89
C LEU A 153 -10.44 -10.69 -4.33
N ALA A 154 -9.73 -10.11 -3.38
CA ALA A 154 -8.66 -9.16 -3.62
C ALA A 154 -7.41 -9.83 -4.21
N SER A 155 -6.63 -9.11 -5.02
CA SER A 155 -5.35 -9.62 -5.54
C SER A 155 -4.18 -9.53 -4.53
N PHE A 156 -4.46 -9.06 -3.31
CA PHE A 156 -3.47 -8.79 -2.27
C PHE A 156 -3.91 -9.29 -0.89
N ALA A 157 -2.95 -9.42 0.02
CA ALA A 157 -3.23 -9.79 1.41
C ALA A 157 -3.92 -8.63 2.13
N VAL A 158 -5.15 -8.87 2.56
CA VAL A 158 -6.00 -7.87 3.20
C VAL A 158 -5.62 -7.75 4.68
N LYS A 159 -5.32 -6.52 5.12
CA LYS A 159 -4.94 -6.23 6.51
C LYS A 159 -6.04 -5.49 7.27
N GLU A 160 -6.10 -5.64 8.59
CA GLU A 160 -7.07 -4.92 9.43
C GLU A 160 -6.41 -4.12 10.55
N LEU A 161 -7.14 -3.15 11.12
CA LEU A 161 -6.71 -2.43 12.32
C LEU A 161 -6.79 -3.36 13.54
N THR A 162 -5.64 -3.64 14.16
CA THR A 162 -5.58 -4.49 15.36
C THR A 162 -5.68 -3.72 16.68
N ASN A 163 -5.56 -2.39 16.64
CA ASN A 163 -5.69 -1.52 17.79
C ASN A 163 -6.70 -0.42 17.47
N LEU A 164 -7.94 -0.57 17.93
CA LEU A 164 -9.00 0.42 17.73
C LEU A 164 -9.16 1.29 18.99
N PRO A 165 -9.60 2.56 18.86
CA PRO A 165 -9.98 3.37 20.02
C PRO A 165 -11.17 2.73 20.75
N ASP A 166 -11.28 2.98 22.05
CA ASP A 166 -12.38 2.47 22.86
C ASP A 166 -13.75 2.81 22.24
N GLY A 167 -14.62 1.81 22.15
CA GLY A 167 -15.98 1.95 21.61
C GLY A 167 -16.10 1.72 20.10
N PHE A 168 -15.01 1.70 19.35
CA PHE A 168 -15.04 1.37 17.92
C PHE A 168 -15.04 -0.15 17.70
N ALA A 169 -15.82 -0.60 16.73
CA ALA A 169 -15.86 -1.98 16.26
C ALA A 169 -15.98 -2.04 14.74
N LEU A 170 -15.49 -3.13 14.14
CA LEU A 170 -15.69 -3.40 12.72
C LEU A 170 -17.18 -3.55 12.43
N SER A 171 -17.72 -2.64 11.61
CA SER A 171 -19.13 -2.63 11.20
C SER A 171 -19.30 -3.34 9.86
N SER A 172 -18.46 -3.02 8.88
CA SER A 172 -18.57 -3.61 7.55
C SER A 172 -17.25 -3.66 6.78
N VAL A 173 -17.21 -4.61 5.84
CA VAL A 173 -16.14 -4.79 4.85
C VAL A 173 -16.78 -4.86 3.47
N TYR A 174 -16.26 -4.08 2.55
CA TYR A 174 -16.71 -4.02 1.16
C TYR A 174 -15.54 -4.27 0.22
N TYR A 175 -15.82 -4.94 -0.90
CA TYR A 175 -14.87 -5.12 -2.00
C TYR A 175 -15.43 -4.47 -3.27
N ASP A 176 -14.60 -3.67 -3.92
CA ASP A 176 -14.85 -3.00 -5.19
C ASP A 176 -13.99 -3.68 -6.26
N GLU A 177 -14.63 -4.51 -7.10
CA GLU A 177 -13.96 -5.33 -8.12
C GLU A 177 -13.30 -4.48 -9.22
N GLU A 178 -13.86 -3.32 -9.54
CA GLU A 178 -13.33 -2.46 -10.61
C GLU A 178 -11.96 -1.86 -10.22
N ARG A 179 -11.80 -1.56 -8.94
CA ARG A 179 -10.60 -0.92 -8.39
C ARG A 179 -9.73 -1.87 -7.58
N ASP A 180 -10.10 -3.15 -7.50
CA ASP A 180 -9.51 -4.14 -6.60
C ASP A 180 -9.26 -3.51 -5.21
N LYS A 181 -10.32 -2.95 -4.63
CA LYS A 181 -10.22 -2.11 -3.42
C LYS A 181 -11.05 -2.71 -2.30
N VAL A 182 -10.43 -2.89 -1.15
CA VAL A 182 -11.11 -3.32 0.08
C VAL A 182 -11.32 -2.11 0.98
N THR A 183 -12.54 -1.95 1.50
CA THR A 183 -12.91 -0.88 2.42
C THR A 183 -13.43 -1.46 3.72
N PHE A 184 -12.82 -1.08 4.83
CA PHE A 184 -13.28 -1.37 6.18
C PHE A 184 -13.95 -0.14 6.77
N LEU A 185 -15.11 -0.33 7.40
CA LEU A 185 -15.79 0.69 8.17
C LEU A 185 -15.84 0.26 9.63
N TYR A 186 -15.21 1.05 10.49
CA TYR A 186 -15.25 0.89 11.94
C TYR A 186 -16.14 1.97 12.53
N LEU A 187 -17.15 1.61 13.32
CA LEU A 187 -18.11 2.54 13.92
C LEU A 187 -18.09 2.45 15.45
N ASP A 188 -18.36 3.58 16.10
CA ASP A 188 -18.74 3.62 17.52
C ASP A 188 -20.27 3.57 17.72
N GLU A 189 -20.73 3.58 18.98
CA GLU A 189 -22.17 3.63 19.31
C GLU A 189 -22.88 4.90 18.82
N GLY A 190 -22.13 5.96 18.52
CA GLY A 190 -22.60 7.24 17.99
C GLY A 190 -22.59 7.32 16.46
N TYR A 191 -22.32 6.21 15.75
CA TYR A 191 -22.14 6.15 14.30
C TYR A 191 -21.03 7.07 13.78
N LYS A 192 -20.04 7.32 14.61
CA LYS A 192 -18.81 7.96 14.20
C LYS A 192 -17.88 6.93 13.59
N GLY A 193 -17.24 7.27 12.47
CA GLY A 193 -16.54 6.29 11.65
C GLY A 193 -15.05 6.53 11.47
N ILE A 194 -14.32 5.42 11.48
CA ILE A 194 -12.97 5.30 10.93
C ILE A 194 -13.08 4.40 9.70
N VAL A 195 -12.48 4.82 8.60
CA VAL A 195 -12.50 4.10 7.32
C VAL A 195 -11.07 3.75 6.94
N LEU A 196 -10.83 2.48 6.61
CA LEU A 196 -9.56 2.02 6.05
C LEU A 196 -9.81 1.50 4.63
N HIS A 197 -9.14 2.11 3.65
CA HIS A 197 -9.09 1.62 2.27
C HIS A 197 -7.74 0.97 1.99
N GLN A 198 -7.77 -0.08 1.17
CA GLN A 198 -6.61 -0.78 0.64
C GLN A 198 -6.82 -1.02 -0.85
N GLU A 199 -5.84 -0.64 -1.66
CA GLU A 199 -5.86 -0.83 -3.12
C GLU A 199 -4.42 -0.98 -3.66
N PRO A 200 -4.19 -1.74 -4.74
CA PRO A 200 -2.89 -1.84 -5.38
C PRO A 200 -2.37 -0.48 -5.85
N ALA A 201 -1.08 -0.21 -5.63
CA ALA A 201 -0.48 1.10 -5.87
C ALA A 201 -0.41 1.50 -7.35
N ASP A 202 -0.47 0.55 -8.28
CA ASP A 202 -0.46 0.79 -9.72
C ASP A 202 -1.82 1.24 -10.29
N ILE A 203 -2.90 1.00 -9.55
CA ILE A 203 -4.27 1.44 -9.90
C ILE A 203 -4.83 2.47 -8.92
N ALA A 204 -4.16 2.69 -7.78
CA ALA A 204 -4.58 3.65 -6.78
C ALA A 204 -4.67 5.07 -7.35
N GLU A 205 -5.85 5.68 -7.21
CA GLU A 205 -6.05 7.06 -7.65
C GLU A 205 -5.49 8.06 -6.62
N PRO A 206 -4.82 9.12 -7.07
CA PRO A 206 -4.44 10.23 -6.19
C PRO A 206 -5.70 10.89 -5.61
N TRP A 207 -5.66 11.25 -4.33
CA TRP A 207 -6.79 11.92 -3.69
C TRP A 207 -6.69 13.42 -3.92
N THR A 208 -7.74 14.01 -4.48
CA THR A 208 -7.75 15.44 -4.77
C THR A 208 -8.11 16.24 -3.53
N ILE A 209 -7.25 17.18 -3.14
CA ILE A 209 -7.44 18.09 -1.99
C ILE A 209 -7.44 19.56 -2.45
N GLY A 210 -7.91 20.47 -1.60
CA GLY A 210 -7.93 21.91 -1.91
C GLY A 210 -6.54 22.50 -2.15
N ALA A 211 -6.48 23.60 -2.90
CA ALA A 211 -5.23 24.29 -3.21
C ALA A 211 -4.49 24.79 -1.95
N ASP A 212 -5.24 25.17 -0.92
CA ASP A 212 -4.76 25.66 0.38
C ASP A 212 -4.50 24.54 1.40
N ALA A 213 -4.74 23.28 1.04
CA ALA A 213 -4.55 22.15 1.94
C ALA A 213 -3.07 21.99 2.34
N VAL A 214 -2.84 21.84 3.64
CA VAL A 214 -1.52 21.55 4.20
C VAL A 214 -1.33 20.04 4.18
N ILE A 215 -0.33 19.59 3.41
CA ILE A 215 0.12 18.20 3.39
C ILE A 215 1.30 18.10 4.34
N GLU A 216 1.19 17.22 5.33
CA GLU A 216 2.25 16.93 6.28
C GLU A 216 2.85 15.57 5.96
N VAL A 217 4.17 15.51 5.79
CA VAL A 217 4.89 14.24 5.62
C VAL A 217 5.07 13.61 6.99
N VAL A 218 4.56 12.38 7.14
CA VAL A 218 4.63 11.60 8.37
C VAL A 218 5.30 10.25 8.11
N THR A 219 5.45 9.45 9.16
CA THR A 219 5.96 8.08 9.05
C THR A 219 5.00 7.15 9.78
N VAL A 220 4.64 6.05 9.13
CA VAL A 220 3.84 4.94 9.67
C VAL A 220 4.78 3.75 9.81
N GLY A 221 5.32 3.52 11.00
CA GLY A 221 6.38 2.54 11.21
C GLY A 221 7.66 2.90 10.45
N ASP A 222 8.00 2.12 9.43
CA ASP A 222 9.14 2.38 8.53
C ASP A 222 8.73 3.00 7.19
N PHE A 223 7.41 3.16 6.95
CA PHE A 223 6.86 3.62 5.67
C PHE A 223 6.56 5.11 5.74
N PRO A 224 7.05 5.92 4.79
CA PRO A 224 6.66 7.31 4.73
C PRO A 224 5.20 7.44 4.27
N GLY A 225 4.50 8.45 4.77
CA GLY A 225 3.12 8.74 4.41
C GLY A 225 2.83 10.23 4.36
N GLU A 226 1.64 10.56 3.88
CA GLU A 226 1.12 11.92 3.83
C GLU A 226 -0.13 12.03 4.68
N TYR A 227 -0.22 13.09 5.48
CA TYR A 227 -1.36 13.44 6.30
C TYR A 227 -1.97 14.76 5.82
N VAL A 228 -3.29 14.80 5.74
CA VAL A 228 -4.07 16.00 5.41
C VAL A 228 -5.26 16.10 6.36
N ARG A 229 -5.53 17.34 6.79
CA ARG A 229 -6.77 17.70 7.49
C ARG A 229 -7.63 18.60 6.61
N GLY A 230 -8.93 18.37 6.66
CA GLY A 230 -9.92 19.12 5.89
C GLY A 230 -10.73 18.21 4.97
N ALA A 231 -11.82 18.74 4.44
CA ALA A 231 -12.67 18.03 3.48
C ALA A 231 -13.25 18.99 2.44
N TRP A 232 -13.64 18.44 1.29
CA TRP A 232 -14.55 19.12 0.38
C TRP A 232 -15.95 19.12 0.98
N GLN A 233 -16.51 20.31 1.18
CA GLN A 233 -17.90 20.49 1.62
C GLN A 233 -18.70 21.19 0.53
N TRP A 234 -19.99 20.88 0.42
CA TRP A 234 -20.89 21.67 -0.42
C TRP A 234 -20.91 23.12 0.05
N GLY A 235 -20.70 24.05 -0.89
CA GLY A 235 -20.79 25.48 -0.64
C GLY A 235 -22.21 25.93 -0.27
N GLU A 236 -22.35 27.22 0.03
CA GLU A 236 -23.67 27.83 0.19
C GLU A 236 -24.33 27.98 -1.19
N PRO A 237 -25.67 27.81 -1.31
CA PRO A 237 -26.37 28.05 -2.56
C PRO A 237 -26.11 29.48 -3.05
N ALA A 238 -25.80 29.64 -4.34
CA ALA A 238 -25.47 30.94 -4.92
C ALA A 238 -26.62 31.96 -4.86
N THR A 239 -27.87 31.51 -4.69
CA THR A 239 -29.06 32.35 -4.60
C THR A 239 -29.97 31.86 -3.50
N GLU A 240 -30.57 32.78 -2.73
CA GLU A 240 -31.57 32.45 -1.73
C GLU A 240 -32.76 31.73 -2.39
N GLY A 241 -33.07 30.51 -1.92
CA GLY A 241 -34.11 29.65 -2.49
C GLY A 241 -33.64 28.67 -3.58
N ALA A 242 -32.36 28.69 -3.98
CA ALA A 242 -31.80 27.65 -4.83
C ALA A 242 -31.68 26.32 -4.09
N VAL A 243 -31.90 25.21 -4.80
CA VAL A 243 -31.80 23.86 -4.26
C VAL A 243 -30.38 23.36 -4.46
N GLY A 244 -29.60 23.34 -3.38
CA GLY A 244 -28.22 22.86 -3.37
C GLY A 244 -27.20 23.87 -3.91
N SER A 245 -25.92 23.57 -3.65
CA SER A 245 -24.79 24.26 -4.26
C SER A 245 -24.26 23.44 -5.43
N THR A 246 -23.82 24.12 -6.50
CA THR A 246 -23.09 23.52 -7.62
C THR A 246 -21.57 23.57 -7.40
N GLU A 247 -21.13 24.02 -6.24
CA GLU A 247 -19.73 24.17 -5.89
C GLU A 247 -19.44 23.42 -4.59
N MET A 248 -18.32 22.72 -4.57
CA MET A 248 -17.68 22.26 -3.33
C MET A 248 -16.53 23.19 -2.99
N VAL A 249 -16.41 23.51 -1.71
CA VAL A 249 -15.36 24.35 -1.14
C VAL A 249 -14.54 23.49 -0.20
N TRP A 250 -13.22 23.51 -0.38
CA TRP A 250 -12.32 22.86 0.56
C TRP A 250 -12.33 23.62 1.89
N LYS A 251 -12.48 22.88 2.99
CA LYS A 251 -12.50 23.41 4.36
C LYS A 251 -11.36 22.79 5.15
N SER A 252 -10.22 23.49 5.20
CA SER A 252 -9.03 23.06 5.95
C SER A 252 -9.25 22.95 7.47
N ASP A 253 -10.31 23.58 7.99
CA ASP A 253 -10.72 23.53 9.39
C ASP A 253 -11.69 22.38 9.73
N ASP A 254 -12.17 21.62 8.72
CA ASP A 254 -13.00 20.45 8.95
C ASP A 254 -12.25 19.41 9.83
N PRO A 255 -12.94 18.73 10.77
CA PRO A 255 -12.34 17.71 11.61
C PRO A 255 -11.98 16.41 10.87
N HIS A 256 -12.35 16.28 9.60
CA HIS A 256 -11.96 15.18 8.74
C HIS A 256 -10.44 15.12 8.59
N GLN A 257 -9.90 13.94 8.81
CA GLN A 257 -8.48 13.67 8.73
C GLN A 257 -8.26 12.48 7.80
N GLN A 258 -7.20 12.55 7.01
CA GLN A 258 -6.80 11.49 6.10
C GLN A 258 -5.29 11.25 6.23
N LEU A 259 -4.91 9.99 6.26
CA LEU A 259 -3.53 9.52 6.26
C LEU A 259 -3.38 8.48 5.15
N ARG A 260 -2.51 8.75 4.18
CA ARG A 260 -2.18 7.82 3.08
C ARG A 260 -0.73 7.40 3.16
N TRP A 261 -0.47 6.11 2.94
CA TRP A 261 0.89 5.58 2.84
C TRP A 261 0.92 4.37 1.90
N THR A 262 2.11 4.03 1.43
CA THR A 262 2.32 2.85 0.58
C THR A 262 3.19 1.84 1.30
N GLN A 263 2.73 0.59 1.36
CA GLN A 263 3.47 -0.53 1.92
C GLN A 263 3.29 -1.76 1.02
N ASP A 264 4.40 -2.41 0.67
CA ASP A 264 4.40 -3.68 -0.08
C ASP A 264 3.60 -3.64 -1.40
N GLY A 265 3.58 -2.48 -2.06
CA GLY A 265 2.83 -2.27 -3.32
C GLY A 265 1.34 -1.97 -3.13
N ILE A 266 0.87 -1.78 -1.90
CA ILE A 266 -0.52 -1.43 -1.56
C ILE A 266 -0.56 -0.01 -1.02
N VAL A 267 -1.50 0.79 -1.52
CA VAL A 267 -1.86 2.10 -0.95
C VAL A 267 -2.91 1.88 0.12
N TYR A 268 -2.57 2.33 1.32
CA TYR A 268 -3.48 2.36 2.46
C TYR A 268 -3.98 3.79 2.64
N THR A 269 -5.28 3.94 2.88
CA THR A 269 -5.88 5.24 3.25
C THR A 269 -6.69 5.06 4.52
N LEU A 270 -6.28 5.72 5.59
CA LEU A 270 -6.99 5.77 6.85
C LEU A 270 -7.63 7.15 7.00
N SER A 271 -8.95 7.20 7.22
CA SER A 271 -9.67 8.47 7.36
C SER A 271 -10.76 8.43 8.41
N THR A 272 -11.12 9.59 8.95
CA THR A 272 -12.33 9.75 9.78
C THR A 272 -13.55 10.03 8.90
N THR A 273 -14.77 9.91 9.40
CA THR A 273 -15.96 10.38 8.67
C THR A 273 -16.03 11.90 8.58
N VAL A 274 -16.51 12.43 7.45
CA VAL A 274 -16.58 13.88 7.20
C VAL A 274 -17.50 14.58 8.20
N GLY A 275 -17.10 15.76 8.69
CA GLY A 275 -17.91 16.61 9.56
C GLY A 275 -18.07 16.10 10.99
N GLN A 276 -17.36 15.03 11.38
CA GLN A 276 -17.42 14.47 12.73
C GLN A 276 -16.06 14.59 13.43
N ASP A 277 -16.04 15.29 14.57
CA ASP A 277 -14.88 15.30 15.45
C ASP A 277 -14.87 14.04 16.33
N LEU A 278 -13.87 13.20 16.07
CA LEU A 278 -13.61 11.98 16.85
C LEU A 278 -12.75 12.25 18.08
N GLY A 279 -12.20 13.47 18.22
CA GLY A 279 -11.18 13.78 19.21
C GLY A 279 -9.83 13.11 18.93
N LEU A 280 -9.66 12.47 17.77
CA LEU A 280 -8.41 11.86 17.35
C LEU A 280 -7.45 12.95 16.84
N THR A 281 -6.20 12.85 17.26
CA THR A 281 -5.10 13.66 16.74
C THR A 281 -4.41 12.96 15.56
N GLN A 282 -3.54 13.68 14.86
CA GLN A 282 -2.65 13.11 13.85
C GLN A 282 -1.82 11.94 14.42
N ALA A 283 -1.31 12.07 15.66
CA ALA A 283 -0.55 11.02 16.31
C ALA A 283 -1.39 9.76 16.57
N ASP A 284 -2.68 9.93 16.89
CA ASP A 284 -3.60 8.79 17.05
C ASP A 284 -3.84 8.10 15.71
N LEU A 285 -4.04 8.85 14.62
CA LEU A 285 -4.17 8.27 13.27
C LEU A 285 -2.92 7.49 12.85
N ILE A 286 -1.72 8.01 13.14
CA ILE A 286 -0.47 7.30 12.88
C ILE A 286 -0.41 6.00 13.70
N ALA A 287 -0.74 6.05 14.99
CA ALA A 287 -0.75 4.86 15.85
C ALA A 287 -1.78 3.81 15.37
N LEU A 288 -2.92 4.23 14.84
CA LEU A 288 -3.90 3.35 14.21
C LEU A 288 -3.32 2.72 12.94
N ALA A 289 -2.73 3.51 12.05
CA ALA A 289 -2.11 3.04 10.82
C ALA A 289 -0.97 2.03 11.09
N GLU A 290 -0.17 2.24 12.13
CA GLU A 290 0.87 1.31 12.57
C GLU A 290 0.31 -0.03 13.10
N SER A 291 -0.96 -0.08 13.45
CA SER A 291 -1.64 -1.29 13.92
C SER A 291 -2.20 -2.17 12.81
N VAL A 292 -2.10 -1.73 11.55
CA VAL A 292 -2.56 -2.48 10.37
C VAL A 292 -1.72 -3.76 10.20
N LYS A 293 -2.37 -4.92 10.24
CA LYS A 293 -1.71 -6.24 10.15
C LYS A 293 -2.47 -7.22 9.29
#